data_AF-A0A2R6QPU3-F1
#
_entry.id   AF-A0A2R6QPU3-F1
#
_cell.length_a   1.000
_cell.length_b   1.000
_cell.length_c   1.000
_cell.angle_alpha   90.00
_cell.angle_beta   90.00
_cell.angle_gamma   90.00
#
_symmetry.space_group_name_H-M   'P 1'
#
loop_
_entity.id
_entity.type
_entity.pdbx_description
1 polymer ?
#
loop_
_entity_poly.entity_id
_entity_poly.type
_entity_poly.pdbx_seq_one_letter_code
_entity_poly.pdbx_strand_id
1 'polypeptide(L)'
;MDKSAATPSLASTVSTVLVLLLSSTLIQGVKATIGVNYGTVANNLPPPASVARFLLESTVIHRVRLFNADPQLIQAFARTGIALTITIPNDQIPLLTNLSFAQQWVKTTLTPQIPTTNIVRVLLGNEVLSTGNKLLITTLVPAMQTLHTVLVTESLDRRIKISTPHSLGILSSSSPPSSGKFRPGYDTHVIKPLLSFLRATNSPFMINPYPFFGCAEETLDYALFRPTNKVFDEVSQRTYTNMLDGQLDAVFSAMKLLDFADVEIVIAETGWPSKGDPGQVGVEADVSAEFNSNLIKHVTSGVGTPLMPNRTFETFIFALFNEDLKPGPTCERNFGLFESDMKPVYNIGIMKQTVAAATANHHRNEFLLVLICMCLIGL
;
A
#
# COMPACT_ATOMS: atom_id res chain seq x y z
N MET A 1 66.88 9.89 1.52
CA MET A 1 65.51 10.44 1.64
C MET A 1 64.60 9.26 1.90
N ASP A 2 64.44 8.97 3.19
CA ASP A 2 63.81 7.76 3.71
C ASP A 2 62.29 7.99 3.77
N LYS A 3 61.50 7.18 3.06
CA LYS A 3 60.04 7.15 3.19
C LYS A 3 59.66 5.88 3.94
N SER A 4 59.69 5.98 5.27
CA SER A 4 59.09 5.01 6.17
C SER A 4 57.57 4.96 5.94
N ALA A 5 57.09 3.90 5.29
CA ALA A 5 55.67 3.57 5.24
C ALA A 5 55.22 3.08 6.62
N ALA A 6 54.47 3.91 7.34
CA ALA A 6 53.92 3.54 8.64
C ALA A 6 52.86 2.44 8.46
N THR A 7 53.13 1.25 9.00
CA THR A 7 52.15 0.19 9.16
C THR A 7 51.05 0.65 10.14
N PRO A 8 49.76 0.59 9.78
CA PRO A 8 48.69 0.96 10.68
C PRO A 8 48.74 0.08 11.94
N SER A 9 48.60 0.69 13.11
CA SER A 9 48.60 -0.05 14.38
C SER A 9 47.37 -0.95 14.45
N LEU A 10 47.50 -2.12 15.09
CA LEU A 10 46.40 -3.07 15.28
C LEU A 10 45.15 -2.40 15.87
N ALA A 11 45.34 -1.38 16.71
CA ALA A 11 44.25 -0.57 17.29
C ALA A 11 43.50 0.28 16.25
N SER A 12 44.19 0.83 15.23
CA SER A 12 43.54 1.59 14.17
C SER A 12 42.72 0.66 13.26
N THR A 13 43.23 -0.54 12.96
CA THR A 13 42.53 -1.54 12.14
C THR A 13 41.27 -2.05 12.84
N VAL A 14 41.36 -2.32 14.15
CA VAL A 14 40.20 -2.74 14.96
C VAL A 14 39.15 -1.64 15.08
N SER A 15 39.56 -0.37 15.21
CA SER A 15 38.64 0.77 15.26
C SER A 15 37.89 0.98 13.93
N THR A 16 38.58 0.87 12.78
CA THR A 16 37.93 0.98 11.46
C THR A 16 36.96 -0.17 11.22
N VAL A 17 37.31 -1.39 11.62
CA VAL A 17 36.44 -2.57 11.52
C VAL A 17 35.21 -2.44 12.43
N LEU A 18 35.35 -1.92 13.64
CA LEU A 18 34.25 -1.69 14.56
C LEU A 18 33.30 -0.58 14.08
N VAL A 19 33.82 0.50 13.48
CA VAL A 19 33.01 1.56 12.84
C VAL A 19 32.27 1.02 11.61
N LEU A 20 32.91 0.15 10.80
CA LEU A 20 32.26 -0.52 9.67
C LEU A 20 31.15 -1.49 10.13
N LEU A 21 31.38 -2.28 11.18
CA LEU A 21 30.38 -3.17 11.78
C LEU A 21 29.22 -2.38 12.42
N LEU A 22 29.49 -1.28 13.13
CA LEU A 22 28.46 -0.40 13.69
C LEU A 22 27.65 0.34 12.60
N SER A 23 28.30 0.74 11.50
CA SER A 23 27.61 1.33 10.35
C SER A 23 26.74 0.30 9.59
N SER A 24 27.11 -0.99 9.59
CA SER A 24 26.29 -2.06 9.04
C SER A 24 25.04 -2.38 9.88
N THR A 25 25.06 -2.06 11.19
CA THR A 25 23.87 -2.18 12.06
C THR A 25 22.94 -0.98 12.01
N LEU A 26 23.39 0.16 11.45
CA LEU A 26 22.61 1.40 11.35
C LEU A 26 21.89 1.58 9.99
N ILE A 27 22.09 0.65 9.05
CA ILE A 27 21.29 0.56 7.82
C ILE A 27 20.43 -0.71 7.89
N GLN A 28 19.59 -0.81 8.91
CA GLN A 28 18.33 -1.53 8.72
C GLN A 28 17.43 -0.62 7.90
N GLY A 29 17.60 -0.64 6.58
CA GLY A 29 16.54 -0.20 5.68
C GLY A 29 15.29 -0.97 6.11
N VAL A 30 14.28 -0.24 6.61
CA VAL A 30 12.99 -0.84 6.99
C VAL A 30 12.51 -1.56 5.74
N LYS A 31 12.56 -2.90 5.70
CA LYS A 31 12.05 -3.65 4.55
C LYS A 31 10.64 -3.13 4.27
N ALA A 32 10.43 -2.53 3.11
CA ALA A 32 9.10 -2.10 2.70
C ALA A 32 8.16 -3.28 2.89
N THR A 33 7.11 -3.08 3.69
CA THR A 33 6.21 -4.17 4.02
C THR A 33 5.08 -4.17 3.00
N ILE A 34 4.92 -5.28 2.30
CA ILE A 34 3.78 -5.52 1.41
C ILE A 34 2.57 -5.93 2.25
N GLY A 35 1.47 -5.24 2.02
CA GLY A 35 0.14 -5.57 2.48
C GLY A 35 -0.83 -5.74 1.32
N VAL A 36 -2.06 -6.08 1.66
CA VAL A 36 -3.15 -6.22 0.69
C VAL A 36 -4.42 -5.54 1.19
N ASN A 37 -5.17 -4.97 0.26
CA ASN A 37 -6.51 -4.47 0.49
C ASN A 37 -7.51 -5.63 0.48
N TYR A 38 -8.20 -5.87 1.59
CA TYR A 38 -9.27 -6.86 1.67
C TYR A 38 -10.62 -6.14 1.53
N GLY A 39 -11.03 -5.96 0.28
CA GLY A 39 -12.35 -5.48 -0.10
C GLY A 39 -13.41 -6.57 0.07
N THR A 40 -14.65 -6.15 0.37
CA THR A 40 -15.79 -7.04 0.64
C THR A 40 -17.03 -6.67 -0.16
N VAL A 41 -16.89 -5.93 -1.26
CA VAL A 41 -18.00 -5.58 -2.16
C VAL A 41 -18.25 -6.75 -3.11
N ALA A 42 -18.64 -7.88 -2.54
CA ALA A 42 -18.90 -9.12 -3.24
C ALA A 42 -19.83 -10.04 -2.44
N ASN A 43 -20.50 -10.98 -3.11
CA ASN A 43 -21.40 -11.95 -2.46
C ASN A 43 -20.88 -13.39 -2.44
N ASN A 44 -19.69 -13.63 -3.01
CA ASN A 44 -19.12 -14.96 -3.21
C ASN A 44 -17.81 -15.19 -2.43
N LEU A 45 -17.39 -14.25 -1.58
CA LEU A 45 -16.11 -14.33 -0.87
C LEU A 45 -16.08 -15.46 0.18
N PRO A 46 -14.89 -16.05 0.46
CA PRO A 46 -14.74 -16.98 1.55
C PRO A 46 -15.05 -16.36 2.91
N PRO A 47 -15.39 -17.17 3.92
CA PRO A 47 -15.52 -16.70 5.29
C PRO A 47 -14.23 -15.99 5.78
N PRO A 48 -14.33 -14.86 6.50
CA PRO A 48 -13.17 -14.09 6.96
C PRO A 48 -12.09 -14.89 7.70
N ALA A 49 -12.49 -15.86 8.53
CA ALA A 49 -11.55 -16.72 9.26
C ALA A 49 -10.74 -17.63 8.32
N SER A 50 -11.34 -18.10 7.23
CA SER A 50 -10.64 -18.87 6.20
C SER A 50 -9.64 -17.99 5.45
N VAL A 51 -10.02 -16.74 5.14
CA VAL A 51 -9.12 -15.76 4.51
C VAL A 51 -7.92 -15.43 5.41
N ALA A 52 -8.16 -15.16 6.69
CA ALA A 52 -7.09 -14.88 7.65
C ALA A 52 -6.12 -16.06 7.79
N ARG A 53 -6.65 -17.30 7.84
CA ARG A 53 -5.83 -18.52 7.84
C ARG A 53 -5.05 -18.68 6.55
N PHE A 54 -5.69 -18.49 5.39
CA PHE A 54 -5.04 -18.56 4.09
C PHE A 54 -3.87 -17.58 3.98
N LEU A 55 -4.05 -16.33 4.38
CA LEU A 55 -2.98 -15.33 4.38
C LEU A 55 -1.82 -15.77 5.29
N LEU A 56 -2.14 -16.21 6.51
CA LEU A 56 -1.16 -16.65 7.51
C LEU A 56 -0.36 -17.87 7.05
N GLU A 57 -1.01 -18.87 6.48
CA GLU A 57 -0.42 -20.18 6.18
C GLU A 57 0.21 -20.21 4.79
N SER A 58 -0.42 -19.58 3.79
CA SER A 58 -0.11 -19.78 2.38
C SER A 58 0.64 -18.63 1.70
N THR A 59 0.66 -17.44 2.28
CA THR A 59 1.25 -16.24 1.65
C THR A 59 2.33 -15.59 2.51
N VAL A 60 3.12 -14.70 1.91
CA VAL A 60 4.09 -13.83 2.63
C VAL A 60 3.48 -12.51 3.10
N ILE A 61 2.16 -12.33 2.95
CA ILE A 61 1.45 -11.10 3.31
C ILE A 61 1.18 -11.10 4.82
N HIS A 62 1.67 -10.06 5.49
CA HIS A 62 1.51 -9.87 6.94
C HIS A 62 0.83 -8.54 7.31
N ARG A 63 0.27 -7.84 6.33
CA ARG A 63 -0.51 -6.60 6.52
C ARG A 63 -1.78 -6.64 5.70
N VAL A 64 -2.90 -6.27 6.32
CA VAL A 64 -4.20 -6.19 5.65
C VAL A 64 -4.85 -4.85 5.95
N ARG A 65 -5.39 -4.22 4.91
CA ARG A 65 -6.27 -3.06 5.04
C ARG A 65 -7.72 -3.49 4.83
N LEU A 66 -8.57 -3.16 5.79
CA LEU A 66 -10.02 -3.37 5.76
C LEU A 66 -10.72 -2.05 5.46
N PHE A 67 -11.81 -2.08 4.68
CA PHE A 67 -12.57 -0.87 4.27
C PHE A 67 -13.72 -0.51 5.22
N ASN A 68 -13.97 -1.33 6.24
CA ASN A 68 -14.91 -1.05 7.30
C ASN A 68 -14.36 -1.60 8.63
N ALA A 69 -15.09 -1.35 9.71
CA ALA A 69 -14.74 -1.81 11.05
C ALA A 69 -15.70 -2.91 11.56
N ASP A 70 -16.12 -3.82 10.68
CA ASP A 70 -16.93 -4.98 11.06
C ASP A 70 -16.21 -5.84 12.12
N PRO A 71 -16.77 -6.01 13.33
CA PRO A 71 -16.17 -6.82 14.38
C PRO A 71 -15.86 -8.26 13.95
N GLN A 72 -16.69 -8.89 13.10
CA GLN A 72 -16.45 -10.27 12.64
C GLN A 72 -15.22 -10.34 11.73
N LEU A 73 -15.07 -9.37 10.84
CA LEU A 73 -13.94 -9.26 9.94
C LEU A 73 -12.64 -9.00 10.71
N ILE A 74 -12.67 -8.12 11.72
CA ILE A 74 -11.51 -7.84 12.58
C ILE A 74 -11.16 -9.07 13.43
N GLN A 75 -12.16 -9.71 14.05
CA GLN A 75 -11.98 -10.86 14.93
C GLN A 75 -11.39 -12.06 14.20
N ALA A 76 -11.65 -12.21 12.90
CA ALA A 76 -11.07 -13.27 12.08
C ALA A 76 -9.53 -13.27 12.05
N PHE A 77 -8.91 -12.12 12.28
CA PHE A 77 -7.45 -11.97 12.34
C PHE A 77 -6.87 -12.09 13.76
N ALA A 78 -7.69 -12.35 14.77
CA ALA A 78 -7.22 -12.54 16.14
C ALA A 78 -6.17 -13.65 16.22
N ARG A 79 -5.06 -13.39 16.91
CA ARG A 79 -3.92 -14.30 17.12
C ARG A 79 -3.19 -14.74 15.85
N THR A 80 -3.45 -14.12 14.70
CA THR A 80 -2.69 -14.38 13.47
C THR A 80 -1.36 -13.61 13.41
N GLY A 81 -1.25 -12.51 14.16
CA GLY A 81 -0.10 -11.59 14.09
C GLY A 81 -0.11 -10.66 12.87
N ILE A 82 -1.00 -10.89 11.88
CA ILE A 82 -1.18 -10.03 10.71
C ILE A 82 -1.60 -8.63 11.19
N ALA A 83 -0.87 -7.61 10.76
CA ALA A 83 -1.15 -6.24 11.14
C ALA A 83 -2.36 -5.70 10.36
N LEU A 84 -3.34 -5.15 11.09
CA LEU A 84 -4.54 -4.59 10.51
C LEU A 84 -4.52 -3.07 10.46
N THR A 85 -4.86 -2.55 9.29
CA THR A 85 -5.29 -1.17 9.07
C THR A 85 -6.81 -1.18 8.86
N ILE A 86 -7.58 -0.51 9.73
CA ILE A 86 -9.04 -0.52 9.70
C ILE A 86 -9.54 0.83 9.19
N THR A 87 -10.50 0.84 8.27
CA THR A 87 -11.10 2.07 7.77
C THR A 87 -12.45 2.33 8.41
N ILE A 88 -12.65 3.57 8.87
CA ILE A 88 -13.95 4.09 9.26
C ILE A 88 -14.63 4.63 8.00
N PRO A 89 -15.87 4.19 7.66
CA PRO A 89 -16.60 4.68 6.50
C PRO A 89 -16.76 6.21 6.47
N ASN A 90 -16.80 6.78 5.26
CA ASN A 90 -16.83 8.24 5.03
C ASN A 90 -18.01 8.93 5.74
N ASP A 91 -19.18 8.30 5.76
CA ASP A 91 -20.42 8.82 6.36
C ASP A 91 -20.35 8.98 7.89
N GLN A 92 -19.43 8.27 8.56
CA GLN A 92 -19.24 8.38 10.01
C GLN A 92 -18.26 9.49 10.42
N ILE A 93 -17.51 10.08 9.48
CA ILE A 93 -16.50 11.11 9.78
C ILE A 93 -17.09 12.28 10.59
N PRO A 94 -18.25 12.87 10.24
CA PRO A 94 -18.78 14.01 11.00
C PRO A 94 -19.14 13.65 12.45
N LEU A 95 -19.59 12.41 12.69
CA LEU A 95 -19.99 11.93 14.02
C LEU A 95 -18.79 11.84 14.96
N LEU A 96 -17.60 11.53 14.44
CA LEU A 96 -16.36 11.42 15.20
C LEU A 96 -15.81 12.76 15.70
N THR A 97 -16.38 13.90 15.27
CA THR A 97 -16.07 15.19 15.89
C THR A 97 -16.61 15.28 17.32
N ASN A 98 -17.64 14.49 17.66
CA ASN A 98 -18.18 14.38 19.00
C ASN A 98 -17.34 13.40 19.85
N LEU A 99 -16.78 13.89 20.96
CA LEU A 99 -15.91 13.10 21.83
C LEU A 99 -16.61 11.85 22.39
N SER A 100 -17.84 11.97 22.88
CA SER A 100 -18.59 10.84 23.44
C SER A 100 -18.87 9.75 22.39
N PHE A 101 -19.16 10.17 21.15
CA PHE A 101 -19.31 9.23 20.04
C PHE A 101 -17.99 8.53 19.72
N ALA A 102 -16.88 9.26 19.63
CA ALA A 102 -15.56 8.69 19.38
C ALA A 102 -15.11 7.73 20.50
N GLN A 103 -15.37 8.07 21.77
CA GLN A 103 -15.14 7.19 22.92
C GLN A 103 -15.93 5.90 22.80
N GLN A 104 -17.22 6.00 22.48
CA GLN A 104 -18.06 4.84 22.28
C GLN A 104 -17.55 3.98 21.13
N TRP A 105 -17.20 4.59 19.99
CA TRP A 105 -16.66 3.88 18.82
C TRP A 105 -15.39 3.10 19.18
N VAL A 106 -14.41 3.71 19.86
CA VAL A 106 -13.19 3.01 20.30
C VAL A 106 -13.53 1.85 21.24
N LYS A 107 -14.39 2.11 22.23
CA LYS A 107 -14.79 1.12 23.24
C LYS A 107 -15.50 -0.10 22.65
N THR A 108 -16.30 0.09 21.60
CA THR A 108 -17.07 -1.01 20.99
C THR A 108 -16.33 -1.71 19.87
N THR A 109 -15.46 -1.01 19.16
CA THR A 109 -14.85 -1.51 17.92
C THR A 109 -13.40 -1.93 18.11
N LEU A 110 -12.60 -1.15 18.85
CA LEU A 110 -11.17 -1.42 19.03
C LEU A 110 -10.88 -2.19 20.31
N THR A 111 -11.39 -1.70 21.45
CA THR A 111 -11.05 -2.26 22.76
C THR A 111 -11.31 -3.77 22.87
N PRO A 112 -12.43 -4.34 22.36
CA PRO A 112 -12.69 -5.78 22.47
C PRO A 112 -11.73 -6.65 21.66
N GLN A 113 -11.07 -6.06 20.66
CA GLN A 113 -10.18 -6.76 19.72
C GLN A 113 -8.73 -6.81 20.24
N ILE A 114 -8.38 -5.96 21.21
CA ILE A 114 -7.02 -5.75 21.69
C ILE A 114 -6.84 -6.49 23.03
N PRO A 115 -5.69 -7.18 23.25
CA PRO A 115 -4.49 -7.23 22.39
C PRO A 115 -4.48 -8.41 21.40
N THR A 116 -5.56 -9.19 21.30
CA THR A 116 -5.55 -10.43 20.49
C THR A 116 -5.37 -10.18 19.00
N THR A 117 -5.87 -9.06 18.49
CA THR A 117 -5.77 -8.65 17.09
C THR A 117 -4.74 -7.52 16.97
N ASN A 118 -3.83 -7.63 16.01
CA ASN A 118 -2.74 -6.68 15.81
C ASN A 118 -3.21 -5.45 15.00
N ILE A 119 -4.05 -4.61 15.59
CA ILE A 119 -4.50 -3.36 14.98
C ILE A 119 -3.38 -2.32 15.10
N VAL A 120 -2.87 -1.83 13.97
CA VAL A 120 -1.73 -0.88 13.93
C VAL A 120 -2.14 0.50 13.41
N ARG A 121 -3.26 0.60 12.71
CA ARG A 121 -3.70 1.85 12.09
C ARG A 121 -5.22 1.92 11.95
N VAL A 122 -5.77 3.10 12.16
CA VAL A 122 -7.16 3.45 11.84
C VAL A 122 -7.18 4.56 10.81
N LEU A 123 -7.98 4.40 9.77
CA LEU A 123 -8.14 5.34 8.68
C LEU A 123 -9.49 6.03 8.80
N LEU A 124 -9.52 7.36 8.78
CA LEU A 124 -10.79 8.09 8.67
C LEU A 124 -11.13 8.26 7.20
N GLY A 125 -12.06 7.45 6.74
CA GLY A 125 -12.53 7.45 5.36
C GLY A 125 -11.55 6.89 4.34
N ASN A 126 -11.98 6.99 3.09
CA ASN A 126 -11.19 6.73 1.90
C ASN A 126 -11.49 7.83 0.87
N GLU A 127 -10.45 8.48 0.36
CA GLU A 127 -10.54 9.51 -0.68
C GLU A 127 -11.54 10.64 -0.39
N VAL A 128 -11.63 11.04 0.88
CA VAL A 128 -12.65 12.00 1.38
C VAL A 128 -12.69 13.30 0.57
N LEU A 129 -11.53 13.81 0.16
CA LEU A 129 -11.43 15.04 -0.63
C LEU A 129 -11.98 14.88 -2.05
N SER A 130 -11.95 13.67 -2.62
CA SER A 130 -12.54 13.37 -3.93
C SER A 130 -14.07 13.43 -3.91
N THR A 131 -14.70 13.30 -2.74
CA THR A 131 -16.17 13.30 -2.63
C THR A 131 -16.81 14.66 -2.96
N GLY A 132 -16.04 15.75 -2.86
CA GLY A 132 -16.56 17.12 -2.98
C GLY A 132 -17.54 17.51 -1.87
N ASN A 133 -17.82 16.64 -0.91
CA ASN A 133 -18.76 16.89 0.17
C ASN A 133 -18.10 17.78 1.23
N LYS A 134 -18.56 19.04 1.30
CA LYS A 134 -18.02 20.04 2.23
C LYS A 134 -18.03 19.59 3.68
N LEU A 135 -19.10 18.93 4.14
CA LEU A 135 -19.20 18.47 5.53
C LEU A 135 -18.15 17.41 5.83
N LEU A 136 -17.98 16.42 4.95
CA LEU A 136 -16.97 15.37 5.13
C LEU A 136 -15.55 15.95 5.14
N ILE A 137 -15.26 16.87 4.22
CA ILE A 137 -13.95 17.48 4.08
C ILE A 137 -13.61 18.37 5.28
N THR A 138 -14.54 19.22 5.73
CA THR A 138 -14.27 20.15 6.84
C THR A 138 -14.20 19.46 8.20
N THR A 139 -14.87 18.31 8.36
CA THR A 139 -14.86 17.54 9.61
C THR A 139 -13.75 16.49 9.68
N LEU A 140 -13.03 16.22 8.59
CA LEU A 140 -11.99 15.19 8.53
C LEU A 140 -10.90 15.38 9.59
N VAL A 141 -10.17 16.50 9.55
CA VAL A 141 -9.07 16.75 10.50
C VAL A 141 -9.56 16.86 11.95
N PRO A 142 -10.67 17.58 12.25
CA PRO A 142 -11.25 17.57 13.60
C PRO A 142 -11.61 16.17 14.11
N ALA A 143 -12.20 15.31 13.26
CA ALA A 143 -12.51 13.93 13.62
C ALA A 143 -11.25 13.10 13.91
N MET A 144 -10.17 13.29 13.14
CA MET A 144 -8.88 12.63 13.38
C MET A 144 -8.29 13.05 14.73
N GLN A 145 -8.36 14.34 15.06
CA GLN A 145 -7.89 14.90 16.33
C GLN A 145 -8.70 14.37 17.53
N THR A 146 -10.03 14.32 17.41
CA THR A 146 -10.90 13.76 18.45
C THR A 146 -10.61 12.28 18.66
N LEU A 147 -10.51 11.49 17.58
CA LEU A 147 -10.18 10.07 17.70
C LEU A 147 -8.80 9.85 18.33
N HIS A 148 -7.80 10.65 17.96
CA HIS A 148 -6.47 10.58 18.58
C HIS A 148 -6.52 10.86 20.08
N THR A 149 -7.30 11.87 20.50
CA THR A 149 -7.49 12.20 21.92
C THR A 149 -8.06 11.02 22.71
N VAL A 150 -9.01 10.30 22.12
CA VAL A 150 -9.55 9.07 22.72
C VAL A 150 -8.47 7.98 22.78
N LEU A 151 -7.71 7.75 21.72
CA LEU A 151 -6.62 6.76 21.73
C LEU A 151 -5.55 7.06 22.80
N VAL A 152 -5.22 8.33 23.03
CA VAL A 152 -4.31 8.75 24.11
C VAL A 152 -4.91 8.42 25.48
N THR A 153 -6.20 8.71 25.67
CA THR A 153 -6.91 8.42 26.93
C THR A 153 -6.92 6.92 27.24
N GLU A 154 -7.07 6.08 26.22
CA GLU A 154 -7.04 4.62 26.31
C GLU A 154 -5.61 4.03 26.27
N SER A 155 -4.56 4.87 26.22
CA SER A 155 -3.15 4.45 26.08
C SER A 155 -2.87 3.57 24.84
N LEU A 156 -3.63 3.78 23.76
CA LEU A 156 -3.53 3.07 22.49
C LEU A 156 -2.78 3.86 21.41
N ASP A 157 -2.51 5.16 21.61
CA ASP A 157 -1.88 6.08 20.65
C ASP A 157 -0.46 5.67 20.20
N ARG A 158 0.25 4.94 21.06
CA ARG A 158 1.57 4.37 20.73
C ARG A 158 1.48 3.15 19.81
N ARG A 159 0.37 2.43 19.85
CA ARG A 159 0.13 1.20 19.06
C ARG A 159 -0.61 1.51 17.76
N ILE A 160 -1.59 2.41 17.80
CA ILE A 160 -2.53 2.66 16.72
C ILE A 160 -2.31 4.06 16.16
N LYS A 161 -1.87 4.14 14.91
CA LYS A 161 -1.74 5.40 14.18
C LYS A 161 -3.04 5.79 13.49
N ILE A 162 -3.24 7.09 13.27
CA ILE A 162 -4.41 7.62 12.59
C ILE A 162 -3.98 8.28 11.27
N SER A 163 -4.62 7.92 10.17
CA SER A 163 -4.38 8.54 8.86
C SER A 163 -5.67 8.59 8.03
N THR A 164 -5.57 9.00 6.77
CA THR A 164 -6.65 9.02 5.80
C THR A 164 -6.05 8.89 4.39
N PRO A 165 -6.47 7.91 3.57
CA PRO A 165 -5.97 7.74 2.21
C PRO A 165 -6.57 8.77 1.25
N HIS A 166 -5.74 9.21 0.30
CA HIS A 166 -6.14 10.16 -0.73
C HIS A 166 -5.92 9.63 -2.14
N SER A 167 -6.88 9.89 -3.04
CA SER A 167 -6.60 9.81 -4.48
C SER A 167 -5.53 10.84 -4.86
N LEU A 168 -4.87 10.64 -6.00
CA LEU A 168 -3.98 11.66 -6.56
C LEU A 168 -4.74 12.90 -7.09
N GLY A 169 -6.08 12.86 -7.11
CA GLY A 169 -6.93 14.01 -7.45
C GLY A 169 -6.81 15.18 -6.48
N ILE A 170 -6.10 15.04 -5.35
CA ILE A 170 -5.73 16.14 -4.45
C ILE A 170 -4.66 17.08 -5.04
N LEU A 171 -3.99 16.67 -6.12
CA LEU A 171 -3.00 17.48 -6.82
C LEU A 171 -3.66 18.33 -7.91
N SER A 172 -3.21 19.59 -8.04
CA SER A 172 -3.53 20.46 -9.18
C SER A 172 -2.49 20.35 -10.29
N SER A 173 -1.27 19.91 -9.95
CA SER A 173 -0.18 19.67 -10.89
C SER A 173 0.64 18.48 -10.40
N SER A 174 1.08 17.63 -11.33
CA SER A 174 1.85 16.41 -11.05
C SER A 174 2.83 16.02 -12.16
N SER A 175 2.90 16.80 -13.24
CA SER A 175 3.79 16.56 -14.38
C SER A 175 4.45 17.88 -14.82
N PRO A 176 5.80 17.95 -14.88
CA PRO A 176 6.72 16.93 -14.38
C PRO A 176 6.61 16.75 -12.85
N PRO A 177 7.08 15.64 -12.25
CA PRO A 177 6.86 15.37 -10.82
C PRO A 177 7.34 16.49 -9.87
N SER A 178 8.44 17.19 -10.18
CA SER A 178 8.90 18.35 -9.41
C SER A 178 7.92 19.53 -9.34
N SER A 179 6.96 19.61 -10.25
CA SER A 179 5.92 20.66 -10.26
C SER A 179 4.73 20.33 -9.34
N GLY A 180 4.77 19.16 -8.69
CA GLY A 180 3.77 18.64 -7.77
C GLY A 180 3.22 19.68 -6.81
N LYS A 181 1.91 19.94 -6.88
CA LYS A 181 1.20 20.93 -6.04
C LYS A 181 -0.17 20.41 -5.66
N PHE A 182 -0.56 20.59 -4.39
CA PHE A 182 -1.93 20.37 -3.96
C PHE A 182 -2.89 21.37 -4.61
N ARG A 183 -4.19 21.06 -4.63
CA ARG A 183 -5.21 21.98 -5.15
C ARG A 183 -5.28 23.26 -4.31
N PRO A 184 -5.37 24.45 -4.95
CA PRO A 184 -5.55 25.71 -4.22
C PRO A 184 -6.76 25.66 -3.29
N GLY A 185 -6.61 26.15 -2.07
CA GLY A 185 -7.63 26.13 -1.02
C GLY A 185 -7.58 24.84 -0.21
N TYR A 186 -7.47 23.67 -0.84
CA TYR A 186 -7.29 22.40 -0.12
C TYR A 186 -5.91 22.34 0.54
N ASP A 187 -4.88 22.82 -0.16
CA ASP A 187 -3.51 22.96 0.35
C ASP A 187 -3.44 23.64 1.72
N THR A 188 -4.16 24.75 1.89
CA THR A 188 -4.10 25.60 3.09
C THR A 188 -5.10 25.19 4.15
N HIS A 189 -6.34 24.88 3.76
CA HIS A 189 -7.44 24.70 4.72
C HIS A 189 -7.66 23.25 5.15
N VAL A 190 -7.11 22.27 4.41
CA VAL A 190 -7.35 20.84 4.67
C VAL A 190 -6.03 20.09 4.81
N ILE A 191 -5.18 20.13 3.77
CA ILE A 191 -3.96 19.34 3.68
C ILE A 191 -2.89 19.83 4.66
N LYS A 192 -2.65 21.14 4.79
CA LYS A 192 -1.66 21.65 5.75
C LYS A 192 -2.02 21.30 7.20
N PRO A 193 -3.26 21.52 7.70
CA PRO A 193 -3.69 21.03 9.02
C PRO A 193 -3.56 19.51 9.17
N LEU A 194 -3.92 18.74 8.13
CA LEU A 194 -3.77 17.29 8.12
C LEU A 194 -2.30 16.87 8.26
N LEU A 195 -1.39 17.40 7.44
CA LEU A 195 0.04 17.11 7.50
C LEU A 195 0.65 17.51 8.85
N SER A 196 0.18 18.62 9.43
CA SER A 196 0.56 19.06 10.78
C SER A 196 0.16 18.03 11.84
N PHE A 197 -1.06 17.52 11.77
CA PHE A 197 -1.54 16.45 12.65
C PHE A 197 -0.74 15.14 12.46
N LEU A 198 -0.49 14.74 11.21
CA LEU A 198 0.24 13.52 10.89
C LEU A 198 1.68 13.59 11.41
N ARG A 199 2.39 14.71 11.19
CA ARG A 199 3.72 14.97 11.76
C ARG A 199 3.69 14.89 13.29
N ALA A 200 2.75 15.58 13.94
CA ALA A 200 2.67 15.65 15.40
C ALA A 200 2.38 14.28 16.06
N THR A 201 1.69 13.38 15.36
CA THR A 201 1.31 12.06 15.87
C THR A 201 2.22 10.92 15.38
N ASN A 202 3.25 11.26 14.59
CA ASN A 202 4.11 10.32 13.88
C ASN A 202 3.28 9.29 13.08
N SER A 203 2.32 9.81 12.30
CA SER A 203 1.45 9.03 11.41
C SER A 203 1.79 9.34 9.94
N PRO A 204 1.63 8.37 9.02
CA PRO A 204 1.97 8.58 7.61
C PRO A 204 0.87 9.33 6.86
N PHE A 205 1.26 10.05 5.80
CA PHE A 205 0.39 10.49 4.73
C PHE A 205 0.14 9.33 3.76
N MET A 206 -1.13 9.02 3.53
CA MET A 206 -1.55 7.85 2.77
C MET A 206 -2.14 8.25 1.42
N ILE A 207 -1.68 7.61 0.35
CA ILE A 207 -2.12 7.90 -1.01
C ILE A 207 -2.48 6.64 -1.77
N ASN A 208 -3.35 6.78 -2.77
CA ASN A 208 -3.80 5.75 -3.69
C ASN A 208 -3.23 6.01 -5.10
N PRO A 209 -1.91 5.86 -5.34
CA PRO A 209 -1.30 6.08 -6.64
C PRO A 209 -1.59 4.90 -7.56
N TYR A 210 -2.42 5.11 -8.59
CA TYR A 210 -2.70 4.12 -9.62
C TYR A 210 -2.08 4.57 -10.94
N PRO A 211 -0.94 3.98 -11.36
CA PRO A 211 -0.44 4.13 -12.73
C PRO A 211 -1.49 3.72 -13.78
N PHE A 212 -2.29 2.69 -13.48
CA PHE A 212 -3.36 2.20 -14.35
C PHE A 212 -4.33 3.31 -14.82
N PHE A 213 -4.83 4.16 -13.92
CA PHE A 213 -5.77 5.22 -14.29
C PHE A 213 -5.12 6.40 -15.02
N GLY A 214 -3.80 6.54 -14.93
CA GLY A 214 -3.05 7.62 -15.56
C GLY A 214 -2.40 7.23 -16.89
N CYS A 215 -2.42 5.95 -17.27
CA CYS A 215 -1.73 5.48 -18.47
C CYS A 215 -2.59 5.56 -19.73
N ALA A 216 -1.89 5.78 -20.84
CA ALA A 216 -2.35 5.62 -22.21
C ALA A 216 -1.46 4.59 -22.92
N GLU A 217 -1.78 4.23 -24.16
CA GLU A 217 -1.02 3.24 -24.94
C GLU A 217 0.48 3.57 -25.00
N GLU A 218 0.82 4.84 -25.22
CA GLU A 218 2.21 5.31 -25.34
C GLU A 218 2.96 5.31 -24.00
N THR A 219 2.23 5.32 -22.89
CA THR A 219 2.80 5.35 -21.52
C THR A 219 2.63 4.03 -20.77
N LEU A 220 2.11 3.00 -21.44
CA LEU A 220 1.89 1.69 -20.83
C LEU A 220 3.20 1.10 -20.29
N ASP A 221 4.28 1.16 -21.08
CA ASP A 221 5.59 0.66 -20.64
C ASP A 221 6.11 1.39 -19.39
N TYR A 222 5.94 2.72 -19.36
CA TYR A 222 6.29 3.54 -18.21
C TYR A 222 5.44 3.20 -16.98
N ALA A 223 4.15 2.87 -17.18
CA ALA A 223 3.25 2.45 -16.11
C ALA A 223 3.58 1.04 -15.56
N LEU A 224 4.10 0.14 -16.41
CA LEU A 224 4.40 -1.26 -16.08
C LEU A 224 5.85 -1.51 -15.61
N PHE A 225 6.62 -0.44 -15.35
CA PHE A 225 8.04 -0.53 -14.97
C PHE A 225 8.96 -1.11 -16.05
N ARG A 226 8.55 -1.07 -17.33
CA ARG A 226 9.37 -1.54 -18.45
C ARG A 226 10.49 -0.52 -18.74
N PRO A 227 11.64 -0.93 -19.29
CA PRO A 227 12.84 -0.09 -19.39
C PRO A 227 12.74 1.06 -20.42
N THR A 228 11.68 1.08 -21.22
CA THR A 228 11.37 2.06 -22.28
C THR A 228 10.62 3.28 -21.71
N ASN A 229 10.57 4.38 -22.47
CA ASN A 229 9.73 5.56 -22.19
C ASN A 229 9.98 6.25 -20.84
N LYS A 230 11.25 6.45 -20.49
CA LYS A 230 11.66 7.24 -19.32
C LYS A 230 11.23 8.70 -19.47
N VAL A 231 10.77 9.29 -18.38
CA VAL A 231 10.37 10.71 -18.33
C VAL A 231 11.47 11.52 -17.68
N PHE A 232 11.99 12.52 -18.38
CA PHE A 232 12.96 13.47 -17.81
C PHE A 232 12.24 14.70 -17.27
N ASP A 233 12.55 15.05 -16.02
CA ASP A 233 12.07 16.25 -15.36
C ASP A 233 13.15 17.33 -15.41
N GLU A 234 12.93 18.33 -16.27
CA GLU A 234 13.89 19.41 -16.51
C GLU A 234 14.15 20.29 -15.28
N VAL A 235 13.21 20.36 -14.33
CA VAL A 235 13.39 21.21 -13.14
C VAL A 235 14.20 20.49 -12.07
N SER A 236 13.87 19.22 -11.80
CA SER A 236 14.64 18.43 -10.81
C SER A 236 15.91 17.80 -11.38
N GLN A 237 16.08 17.80 -12.70
CA GLN A 237 17.16 17.11 -13.43
C GLN A 237 17.19 15.60 -13.10
N ARG A 238 16.00 15.02 -12.89
CA ARG A 238 15.83 13.60 -12.59
C ARG A 238 15.12 12.87 -13.72
N THR A 239 15.49 11.62 -13.91
CA THR A 239 14.84 10.71 -14.85
C THR A 239 13.99 9.71 -14.10
N TYR A 240 12.71 9.65 -14.42
CA TYR A 240 11.77 8.68 -13.91
C TYR A 240 11.69 7.50 -14.87
N THR A 241 11.92 6.30 -14.37
CA THR A 241 11.87 5.07 -15.16
C THR A 241 10.55 4.32 -15.03
N ASN A 242 9.68 4.74 -14.12
CA ASN A 242 8.34 4.20 -13.96
C ASN A 242 7.37 5.27 -13.45
N MET A 243 6.08 5.09 -13.75
CA MET A 243 5.03 6.06 -13.42
C MET A 243 4.75 6.17 -11.92
N LEU A 244 4.91 5.08 -11.16
CA LEU A 244 4.70 5.08 -9.71
C LEU A 244 5.65 6.06 -9.02
N ASP A 245 6.94 6.04 -9.38
CA ASP A 245 7.94 6.97 -8.84
C ASP A 245 7.57 8.42 -9.16
N GLY A 246 7.13 8.70 -10.40
CA GLY A 246 6.67 10.03 -10.78
C GLY A 246 5.46 10.49 -9.96
N GLN A 247 4.50 9.60 -9.70
CA GLN A 247 3.33 9.90 -8.88
C GLN A 247 3.70 10.13 -7.41
N LEU A 248 4.60 9.32 -6.84
CA LEU A 248 5.12 9.48 -5.48
C LEU A 248 5.88 10.79 -5.32
N ASP A 249 6.75 11.12 -6.27
CA ASP A 249 7.57 12.34 -6.22
C ASP A 249 6.76 13.61 -6.50
N ALA A 250 5.66 13.52 -7.24
CA ALA A 250 4.68 14.61 -7.34
C ALA A 250 4.01 14.91 -5.99
N VAL A 251 3.61 13.88 -5.25
CA VAL A 251 3.08 14.05 -3.89
C VAL A 251 4.14 14.59 -2.94
N PHE A 252 5.36 14.05 -2.98
CA PHE A 252 6.48 14.53 -2.17
C PHE A 252 6.80 16.00 -2.45
N SER A 253 6.84 16.40 -3.73
CA SER A 253 7.06 17.80 -4.12
C SER A 253 5.97 18.72 -3.57
N ALA A 254 4.70 18.29 -3.64
CA ALA A 254 3.58 19.03 -3.07
C ALA A 254 3.68 19.18 -1.54
N MET A 255 4.06 18.11 -0.83
CA MET A 255 4.30 18.14 0.62
C MET A 255 5.47 19.04 0.99
N LYS A 256 6.57 18.99 0.21
CA LYS A 256 7.74 19.83 0.40
C LYS A 256 7.44 21.32 0.26
N LEU A 257 6.57 21.71 -0.69
CA LEU A 257 6.13 23.10 -0.83
C LEU A 257 5.37 23.62 0.40
N LEU A 258 4.72 22.74 1.15
CA LEU A 258 4.05 23.09 2.40
C LEU A 258 4.96 22.96 3.64
N ASP A 259 6.24 22.62 3.44
CA ASP A 259 7.23 22.34 4.48
C ASP A 259 6.91 21.07 5.29
N PHE A 260 6.58 19.96 4.62
CA PHE A 260 6.26 18.64 5.20
C PHE A 260 6.98 17.46 4.53
N ALA A 261 8.21 17.67 4.05
CA ALA A 261 8.98 16.63 3.36
C ALA A 261 9.40 15.43 4.26
N ASP A 262 9.39 15.61 5.58
CA ASP A 262 9.71 14.62 6.61
C ASP A 262 8.56 13.65 6.94
N VAL A 263 7.32 13.96 6.54
CA VAL A 263 6.17 13.09 6.83
C VAL A 263 6.26 11.81 5.99
N GLU A 264 6.00 10.66 6.62
CA GLU A 264 6.04 9.36 5.95
C GLU A 264 4.98 9.21 4.86
N ILE A 265 5.32 8.59 3.73
CA ILE A 265 4.36 8.28 2.66
C ILE A 265 4.09 6.78 2.65
N VAL A 266 2.82 6.40 2.63
CA VAL A 266 2.37 5.01 2.52
C VAL A 266 1.45 4.88 1.30
N ILE A 267 1.70 3.86 0.48
CA ILE A 267 0.86 3.49 -0.65
C ILE A 267 -0.30 2.68 -0.10
N ALA A 268 -1.44 3.32 0.07
CA ALA A 268 -2.63 2.75 0.69
C ALA A 268 -3.43 1.87 -0.26
N GLU A 269 -3.34 2.13 -1.57
CA GLU A 269 -3.91 1.35 -2.65
C GLU A 269 -3.12 1.56 -3.94
N THR A 270 -2.75 0.47 -4.61
CA THR A 270 -2.31 0.47 -6.01
C THR A 270 -2.45 -0.93 -6.58
N GLY A 271 -2.70 -1.06 -7.87
CA GLY A 271 -2.92 -2.36 -8.50
C GLY A 271 -3.25 -2.21 -9.98
N TRP A 272 -3.46 -3.35 -10.64
CA TRP A 272 -3.77 -3.41 -12.05
C TRP A 272 -4.84 -4.48 -12.31
N PRO A 273 -5.93 -4.17 -13.03
CA PRO A 273 -7.00 -5.12 -13.26
C PRO A 273 -6.59 -6.19 -14.28
N SER A 274 -7.08 -7.42 -14.12
CA SER A 274 -6.80 -8.55 -15.01
C SER A 274 -7.82 -8.71 -16.15
N LYS A 275 -8.95 -8.00 -16.07
CA LYS A 275 -10.01 -8.03 -17.08
C LYS A 275 -10.76 -6.70 -17.10
N GLY A 276 -11.06 -6.20 -18.29
CA GLY A 276 -11.66 -4.88 -18.50
C GLY A 276 -12.75 -4.88 -19.56
N ASP A 277 -13.31 -3.70 -19.78
CA ASP A 277 -14.18 -3.44 -20.92
C ASP A 277 -13.36 -3.39 -22.23
N PRO A 278 -13.96 -3.68 -23.40
CA PRO A 278 -13.27 -3.56 -24.68
C PRO A 278 -12.63 -2.18 -24.88
N GLY A 279 -11.36 -2.16 -25.29
CA GLY A 279 -10.60 -0.93 -25.52
C GLY A 279 -9.87 -0.36 -24.30
N GLN A 280 -9.97 -0.99 -23.12
CA GLN A 280 -9.10 -0.64 -21.99
C GLN A 280 -7.67 -1.14 -22.25
N VAL A 281 -6.71 -0.22 -22.25
CA VAL A 281 -5.31 -0.48 -22.57
C VAL A 281 -4.67 -1.36 -21.49
N GLY A 282 -3.98 -2.42 -21.91
CA GLY A 282 -3.13 -3.23 -21.04
C GLY A 282 -3.89 -4.02 -19.97
N VAL A 283 -5.18 -4.32 -20.14
CA VAL A 283 -5.97 -5.03 -19.12
C VAL A 283 -6.08 -6.52 -19.45
N GLU A 284 -5.09 -7.28 -18.98
CA GLU A 284 -5.03 -8.75 -19.12
C GLU A 284 -4.34 -9.36 -17.88
N ALA A 285 -4.54 -10.66 -17.64
CA ALA A 285 -4.00 -11.33 -16.45
C ALA A 285 -2.46 -11.35 -16.38
N ASP A 286 -1.78 -11.47 -17.53
CA ASP A 286 -0.32 -11.42 -17.62
C ASP A 286 0.24 -10.01 -17.38
N VAL A 287 -0.43 -8.97 -17.90
CA VAL A 287 -0.08 -7.57 -17.64
C VAL A 287 -0.29 -7.21 -16.17
N SER A 288 -1.37 -7.69 -15.56
CA SER A 288 -1.62 -7.51 -14.13
C SER A 288 -0.55 -8.21 -13.28
N ALA A 289 -0.13 -9.42 -13.67
CA ALA A 289 0.98 -10.13 -13.03
C ALA A 289 2.30 -9.36 -13.14
N GLU A 290 2.58 -8.79 -14.32
CA GLU A 290 3.75 -7.96 -14.56
C GLU A 290 3.76 -6.74 -13.64
N PHE A 291 2.69 -5.94 -13.65
CA PHE A 291 2.60 -4.73 -12.82
C PHE A 291 2.78 -5.06 -11.33
N ASN A 292 1.99 -6.00 -10.80
CA ASN A 292 2.00 -6.30 -9.36
C ASN A 292 3.31 -6.97 -8.91
N SER A 293 3.94 -7.79 -9.76
CA SER A 293 5.25 -8.37 -9.44
C SER A 293 6.38 -7.34 -9.52
N ASN A 294 6.35 -6.42 -10.49
CA ASN A 294 7.32 -5.32 -10.59
C ASN A 294 7.16 -4.31 -9.47
N LEU A 295 5.92 -3.99 -9.07
CA LEU A 295 5.60 -3.20 -7.89
C LEU A 295 6.27 -3.79 -6.65
N ILE A 296 6.05 -5.09 -6.37
CA ILE A 296 6.64 -5.76 -5.19
C ILE A 296 8.17 -5.66 -5.24
N LYS A 297 8.79 -6.02 -6.37
CA LYS A 297 10.25 -5.93 -6.54
C LYS A 297 10.76 -4.51 -6.29
N HIS A 298 10.08 -3.51 -6.85
CA HIS A 298 10.48 -2.11 -6.75
C HIS A 298 10.40 -1.61 -5.31
N VAL A 299 9.24 -1.69 -4.67
CA VAL A 299 9.07 -1.12 -3.32
C VAL A 299 9.90 -1.86 -2.28
N THR A 300 10.17 -3.16 -2.46
CA THR A 300 11.02 -3.95 -1.54
C THR A 300 12.52 -3.86 -1.84
N SER A 301 12.93 -3.27 -2.97
CA SER A 301 14.35 -3.12 -3.34
C SER A 301 15.12 -2.15 -2.42
N GLY A 302 14.41 -1.20 -1.80
CA GLY A 302 15.02 -0.11 -1.04
C GLY A 302 15.65 0.98 -1.92
N VAL A 303 15.47 0.96 -3.24
CA VAL A 303 15.98 2.02 -4.14
C VAL A 303 15.31 3.37 -3.86
N GLY A 304 14.03 3.36 -3.49
CA GLY A 304 13.22 4.56 -3.34
C GLY A 304 12.83 5.17 -4.68
N THR A 305 12.59 6.48 -4.68
CA THR A 305 12.25 7.26 -5.88
C THR A 305 13.36 8.27 -6.20
N PRO A 306 13.38 8.90 -7.39
CA PRO A 306 14.39 9.90 -7.74
C PRO A 306 14.53 11.09 -6.76
N LEU A 307 13.45 11.57 -6.13
CA LEU A 307 13.47 12.64 -5.12
C LEU A 307 13.52 12.11 -3.68
N MET A 308 13.21 10.83 -3.47
CA MET A 308 13.30 10.15 -2.17
C MET A 308 14.17 8.88 -2.27
N PRO A 309 15.47 9.02 -2.58
CA PRO A 309 16.35 7.86 -2.76
C PRO A 309 16.56 7.13 -1.43
N ASN A 310 16.73 5.81 -1.50
CA ASN A 310 16.91 4.92 -0.35
C ASN A 310 15.70 4.86 0.61
N ARG A 311 14.54 5.36 0.18
CA ARG A 311 13.29 5.30 0.94
C ARG A 311 12.52 4.03 0.62
N THR A 312 11.83 3.50 1.62
CA THR A 312 10.95 2.33 1.50
C THR A 312 9.51 2.74 1.77
N PHE A 313 8.57 2.20 1.00
CA PHE A 313 7.16 2.55 1.09
C PHE A 313 6.35 1.33 1.55
N GLU A 314 5.70 1.41 2.73
CA GLU A 314 4.64 0.44 3.06
C GLU A 314 3.58 0.52 1.96
N THR A 315 3.21 -0.63 1.40
CA THR A 315 2.42 -0.71 0.16
C THR A 315 1.32 -1.73 0.29
N PHE A 316 0.08 -1.33 0.06
CA PHE A 316 -1.08 -2.22 0.02
C PHE A 316 -1.54 -2.43 -1.42
N ILE A 317 -1.39 -3.66 -1.91
CA ILE A 317 -1.86 -4.05 -3.24
C ILE A 317 -3.39 -4.09 -3.25
N PHE A 318 -4.01 -3.44 -4.22
CA PHE A 318 -5.43 -3.48 -4.49
C PHE A 318 -5.72 -4.50 -5.59
N ALA A 319 -6.39 -5.63 -5.33
CA ALA A 319 -6.95 -6.07 -4.04
C ALA A 319 -6.79 -7.58 -3.82
N LEU A 320 -7.18 -8.08 -2.65
CA LEU A 320 -7.05 -9.49 -2.30
C LEU A 320 -7.89 -10.38 -3.22
N PHE A 321 -9.14 -10.00 -3.47
CA PHE A 321 -10.08 -10.77 -4.28
C PHE A 321 -10.68 -9.92 -5.40
N ASN A 322 -11.16 -10.59 -6.44
CA ASN A 322 -12.12 -10.01 -7.37
C ASN A 322 -13.42 -9.70 -6.60
N GLU A 323 -13.97 -8.50 -6.78
CA GLU A 323 -15.13 -8.01 -6.04
C GLU A 323 -16.33 -7.86 -6.98
N ASP A 324 -17.14 -8.92 -7.10
CA ASP A 324 -18.15 -9.07 -8.16
C ASP A 324 -19.32 -8.08 -8.10
N LEU A 325 -19.54 -7.42 -6.96
CA LEU A 325 -20.57 -6.40 -6.77
C LEU A 325 -20.04 -4.97 -6.92
N LYS A 326 -18.77 -4.75 -7.26
CA LYS A 326 -18.26 -3.39 -7.46
C LYS A 326 -18.97 -2.70 -8.64
N PRO A 327 -19.49 -1.49 -8.44
CA PRO A 327 -20.13 -0.72 -9.51
C PRO A 327 -19.09 -0.19 -10.51
N GLY A 328 -19.56 0.29 -11.66
CA GLY A 328 -18.70 0.93 -12.66
C GLY A 328 -18.16 -0.06 -13.73
N PRO A 329 -17.04 0.28 -14.38
CA PRO A 329 -16.50 -0.48 -15.51
C PRO A 329 -16.08 -1.90 -15.11
N THR A 330 -15.90 -2.78 -16.10
CA THR A 330 -15.54 -4.19 -15.84
C THR A 330 -14.23 -4.35 -15.07
N CYS A 331 -13.27 -3.46 -15.27
CA CYS A 331 -12.02 -3.48 -14.52
C CYS A 331 -12.21 -3.40 -13.00
N GLU A 332 -13.21 -2.68 -12.49
CA GLU A 332 -13.45 -2.54 -11.05
C GLU A 332 -13.72 -3.88 -10.36
N ARG A 333 -14.27 -4.86 -11.08
CA ARG A 333 -14.58 -6.19 -10.54
C ARG A 333 -13.40 -7.16 -10.62
N ASN A 334 -12.27 -6.76 -11.23
CA ASN A 334 -11.20 -7.66 -11.64
C ASN A 334 -9.79 -7.20 -11.19
N PHE A 335 -9.69 -6.55 -10.02
CA PHE A 335 -8.39 -6.16 -9.41
C PHE A 335 -7.78 -7.25 -8.51
N GLY A 336 -8.46 -8.39 -8.33
CA GLY A 336 -8.08 -9.42 -7.38
C GLY A 336 -6.76 -10.09 -7.71
N LEU A 337 -5.94 -10.31 -6.67
CA LEU A 337 -4.81 -11.25 -6.70
C LEU A 337 -5.30 -12.71 -6.72
N PHE A 338 -6.46 -12.96 -6.09
CA PHE A 338 -7.07 -14.27 -5.97
C PHE A 338 -8.53 -14.23 -6.44
N GLU A 339 -9.01 -15.36 -6.95
CA GLU A 339 -10.43 -15.62 -7.13
C GLU A 339 -11.10 -15.89 -5.77
N SER A 340 -12.43 -15.91 -5.76
CA SER A 340 -13.21 -16.18 -4.55
C SER A 340 -13.01 -17.59 -3.98
N ASP A 341 -12.42 -18.53 -4.72
CA ASP A 341 -12.00 -19.84 -4.21
C ASP A 341 -10.56 -19.85 -3.64
N MET A 342 -9.94 -18.68 -3.50
CA MET A 342 -8.56 -18.46 -3.05
C MET A 342 -7.47 -19.00 -3.99
N LYS A 343 -7.82 -19.39 -5.22
CA LYS A 343 -6.82 -19.65 -6.26
C LYS A 343 -6.25 -18.33 -6.79
N PRO A 344 -4.95 -18.26 -7.10
CA PRO A 344 -4.36 -17.06 -7.69
C PRO A 344 -4.96 -16.82 -9.09
N VAL A 345 -5.35 -15.58 -9.38
CA VAL A 345 -5.72 -15.16 -10.75
C VAL A 345 -4.49 -15.23 -11.64
N TYR A 346 -3.34 -14.83 -11.08
CA TYR A 346 -2.02 -14.85 -11.71
C TYR A 346 -0.92 -14.93 -10.63
N ASN A 347 0.31 -15.30 -11.01
CA ASN A 347 1.41 -15.49 -10.06
C ASN A 347 2.31 -14.26 -9.96
N ILE A 348 2.43 -13.69 -8.76
CA ILE A 348 3.30 -12.54 -8.45
C ILE A 348 4.37 -12.87 -7.40
N GLY A 349 4.56 -14.16 -7.06
CA GLY A 349 5.60 -14.61 -6.13
C GLY A 349 5.29 -14.39 -4.65
N ILE A 350 4.02 -14.20 -4.26
CA ILE A 350 3.61 -13.99 -2.86
C ILE A 350 3.22 -15.28 -2.12
N MET A 351 3.11 -16.41 -2.83
CA MET A 351 2.82 -17.71 -2.23
C MET A 351 4.07 -18.26 -1.54
N LYS A 352 3.92 -18.87 -0.35
CA LYS A 352 5.04 -19.53 0.32
C LYS A 352 5.54 -20.72 -0.50
N GLN A 353 6.85 -20.99 -0.44
CA GLN A 353 7.52 -22.02 -1.27
C GLN A 353 6.89 -23.42 -1.14
N THR A 354 6.41 -23.79 0.05
CA THR A 354 5.73 -25.08 0.27
C THR A 354 4.41 -25.19 -0.50
N VAL A 355 3.66 -24.10 -0.62
CA VAL A 355 2.41 -24.05 -1.39
C VAL A 355 2.68 -23.92 -2.89
N ALA A 356 3.68 -23.12 -3.27
CA ALA A 356 4.08 -22.95 -4.68
C ALA A 356 4.57 -24.27 -5.33
N ALA A 357 5.27 -25.12 -4.57
CA ALA A 357 5.68 -26.44 -5.06
C ALA A 357 4.49 -27.41 -5.23
N ALA A 358 3.48 -27.32 -4.36
CA ALA A 358 2.27 -28.14 -4.44
C ALA A 358 1.41 -27.77 -5.67
N THR A 359 1.24 -26.48 -5.95
CA THR A 359 0.49 -26.02 -7.14
C THR A 359 1.21 -26.37 -8.45
N ALA A 360 2.54 -26.24 -8.50
CA ALA A 360 3.33 -26.65 -9.66
C ALA A 360 3.20 -28.16 -9.95
N ASN A 361 3.21 -29.00 -8.91
CA ASN A 361 3.02 -30.44 -9.05
C ASN A 361 1.58 -30.80 -9.48
N HIS A 362 0.58 -30.06 -9.02
CA HIS A 362 -0.82 -30.26 -9.43
C HIS A 362 -1.02 -29.94 -10.92
N HIS A 363 -0.53 -28.79 -11.40
CA HIS A 363 -0.57 -28.45 -12.82
C HIS A 363 0.17 -29.46 -13.70
N ARG A 364 1.31 -29.99 -13.23
CA ARG A 364 2.06 -31.03 -13.95
C ARG A 364 1.27 -32.34 -14.06
N ASN A 365 0.51 -32.70 -13.03
CA ASN A 365 -0.35 -33.88 -13.02
C ASN A 365 -1.59 -33.72 -13.90
N GLU A 366 -2.22 -32.53 -13.93
CA GLU A 366 -3.34 -32.27 -14.84
C GLU A 366 -2.90 -32.27 -16.31
N PHE A 367 -1.75 -31.68 -16.62
CA PHE A 367 -1.18 -31.74 -17.98
C PHE A 367 -0.90 -33.17 -18.41
N LEU A 368 -0.42 -34.01 -17.48
CA LEU A 368 -0.18 -35.43 -17.74
C LEU A 368 -1.48 -36.21 -17.96
N LEU A 369 -2.54 -35.92 -17.21
CA LEU A 369 -3.86 -36.52 -17.39
C LEU A 369 -4.47 -36.15 -18.75
N VAL A 370 -4.37 -34.88 -19.16
CA VAL A 370 -4.84 -34.42 -20.48
C VAL A 370 -4.07 -35.10 -21.60
N LEU A 371 -2.75 -35.26 -21.46
CA LEU A 371 -1.94 -35.99 -22.44
C LEU A 371 -2.36 -37.46 -22.54
N ILE A 372 -2.60 -38.12 -21.41
CA ILE A 372 -3.05 -39.52 -21.37
C ILE A 372 -4.45 -39.66 -22.00
N CYS A 373 -5.37 -38.74 -21.70
CA CYS A 373 -6.69 -38.72 -22.31
C CYS A 373 -6.62 -38.48 -23.83
N MET A 374 -5.74 -37.60 -24.31
CA MET A 374 -5.53 -37.39 -25.75
C MET A 374 -4.93 -38.61 -26.44
N CYS A 375 -4.05 -39.37 -25.77
CA CYS A 375 -3.53 -40.64 -26.30
C CYS A 375 -4.57 -41.77 -26.32
N LEU A 376 -5.55 -41.77 -25.40
CA LEU A 376 -6.61 -42.79 -25.33
C LEU A 376 -7.75 -42.57 -26.33
N ILE A 377 -7.93 -41.36 -26.85
CA ILE A 377 -8.98 -41.02 -27.84
C ILE A 377 -8.47 -41.18 -29.29
N GLY A 378 -7.16 -41.39 -29.47
CA GLY A 378 -6.51 -41.57 -30.78
C GLY A 378 -6.17 -43.02 -31.17
N LEU A 379 -6.86 -44.02 -30.60
CA LEU A 379 -6.67 -45.45 -30.90
C LEU A 379 -7.98 -46.10 -31.36
#